data_AF-A0A929RQD6-F1
#
_entry.id   AF-A0A929RQD6-F1
#
_cell.length_a   1.000
_cell.length_b   1.000
_cell.length_c   1.000
_cell.angle_alpha   90.00
_cell.angle_beta   90.00
_cell.angle_gamma   90.00
#
_symmetry.space_group_name_H-M   'P 1'
#
loop_
_entity.id
_entity.type
_entity.pdbx_description
1 polymer ?
#
loop_
_entity_poly.entity_id
_entity_poly.type
_entity_poly.pdbx_seq_one_letter_code
_entity_poly.pdbx_strand_id
1 'polypeptide(L)' 'MTTPEMFVLAIDQGTTSTRAIIFNHAGEIVAVGQQEFTQIFP' A
#
# COMPACT_ATOMS: atom_id res chain seq x y z
N MET A 1 10.68 -26.64 6.25
CA MET A 1 10.09 -25.71 5.24
C MET A 1 9.58 -24.51 6.00
N THR A 2 10.05 -23.30 5.68
CA THR A 2 9.55 -22.07 6.30
C THR A 2 8.19 -21.74 5.69
N THR A 3 7.21 -21.45 6.53
CA THR A 3 5.92 -20.88 6.11
C THR A 3 6.18 -19.55 5.41
N PRO A 4 5.50 -19.23 4.30
CA PRO A 4 5.61 -17.90 3.69
C PRO A 4 5.16 -16.83 4.69
N GLU A 5 5.96 -15.77 4.82
CA GLU A 5 5.58 -14.62 5.63
C GLU A 5 4.37 -13.93 5.02
N MET A 6 3.33 -13.73 5.82
CA MET A 6 2.15 -12.98 5.41
C MET A 6 2.32 -11.51 5.79
N PHE A 7 1.77 -10.64 4.97
CA PHE A 7 1.79 -9.20 5.17
C PHE A 7 0.40 -8.62 4.97
N VAL A 8 0.18 -7.43 5.51
CA VAL A 8 -1.04 -6.65 5.27
C VAL A 8 -0.73 -5.53 4.28
N LEU A 9 -1.47 -5.47 3.18
CA LEU A 9 -1.46 -4.33 2.26
C LEU A 9 -2.61 -3.39 2.63
N ALA A 10 -2.27 -2.16 3.01
CA ALA A 10 -3.22 -1.06 3.11
C ALA A 10 -3.15 -0.21 1.84
N ILE A 11 -4.30 0.05 1.23
CA ILE A 11 -4.44 0.96 0.10
C ILE A 11 -5.24 2.16 0.54
N ASP A 12 -4.70 3.34 0.28
CA ASP A 12 -5.35 4.63 0.46
C ASP A 12 -5.48 5.28 -0.92
N GLN A 13 -6.71 5.36 -1.42
CA GLN A 13 -7.01 5.84 -2.77
C GLN A 13 -7.59 7.25 -2.70
N GLY A 14 -6.78 8.24 -3.08
CA GLY A 14 -7.16 9.63 -3.24
C GLY A 14 -7.50 9.97 -4.68
N THR A 15 -8.11 11.13 -4.93
CA THR A 15 -8.61 11.52 -6.26
C THR A 15 -7.52 11.72 -7.33
N THR A 16 -6.29 12.01 -6.93
CA THR A 16 -5.13 12.27 -7.81
C THR A 16 -3.94 11.33 -7.52
N SER A 17 -4.11 10.39 -6.59
CA SER A 17 -3.02 9.51 -6.19
C SER A 17 -3.51 8.29 -5.43
N THR A 18 -2.80 7.18 -5.57
CA THR A 18 -2.96 6.00 -4.73
C THR A 18 -1.69 5.78 -3.92
N ARG A 19 -1.84 5.48 -2.64
CA ARG A 19 -0.76 5.06 -1.76
C ARG A 19 -0.99 3.61 -1.32
N ALA A 20 0.08 2.82 -1.34
CA ALA A 20 0.13 1.45 -0.87
C ALA A 20 1.16 1.34 0.26
N ILE A 21 0.78 0.72 1.37
CA ILE A 21 1.66 0.49 2.52
C ILE A 21 1.60 -0.99 2.88
N ILE A 22 2.76 -1.62 3.03
CA ILE A 22 2.88 -3.00 3.51
C ILE A 22 3.27 -2.98 4.98
N PHE A 23 2.51 -3.69 5.80
CA PHE A 23 2.79 -3.91 7.21
C PHE A 23 3.16 -5.36 7.48
N ASN A 24 4.12 -5.56 8.37
CA ASN A 24 4.37 -6.88 8.96
C ASN A 24 3.39 -7.17 10.12
N HIS A 25 3.47 -8.35 10.71
CA HIS A 25 2.59 -8.76 11.81
C HIS A 25 2.81 -8.00 13.12
N ALA A 26 3.92 -7.28 13.28
CA ALA A 26 4.15 -6.38 14.41
C ALA A 26 3.51 -4.99 14.19
N GLY A 27 2.89 -4.76 13.03
CA GLY A 27 2.32 -3.46 12.66
C GLY A 27 3.37 -2.46 12.15
N GLU A 28 4.59 -2.90 11.88
CA GLU A 28 5.66 -2.06 11.36
C GLU A 28 5.53 -1.91 9.84
N ILE A 29 5.83 -0.72 9.33
CA ILE A 29 5.86 -0.45 7.89
C ILE A 29 7.14 -1.06 7.32
N VAL A 30 6.98 -1.96 6.34
CA VAL A 30 8.11 -2.60 5.65
C VAL A 30 8.26 -2.14 4.20
N ALA A 31 7.21 -1.57 3.60
CA ALA A 31 7.28 -0.94 2.30
C ALA A 31 6.21 0.15 2.15
N VAL A 32 6.54 1.17 1.36
CA VAL A 32 5.61 2.23 0.95
C VAL A 32 5.78 2.46 -0.54
N GLY A 33 4.66 2.56 -1.25
CA GLY A 33 4.60 2.99 -2.65
C GLY A 33 3.54 4.07 -2.82
N GLN A 34 3.81 5.03 -3.70
CA GLN A 34 2.84 6.05 -4.08
C GLN A 34 2.86 6.21 -5.59
N GLN A 35 1.67 6.28 -6.17
CA GLN A 35 1.49 6.52 -7.58
C GLN A 35 0.51 7.67 -7.76
N GLU A 36 1.03 8.77 -8.29
CA GLU A 36 0.22 9.90 -8.72
C GLU A 36 -0.40 9.60 -10.09
N PHE A 37 -1.59 10.13 -10.31
CA PHE A 37 -2.26 10.08 -11.59
C PHE A 37 -3.10 11.34 -11.79
N THR A 38 -3.26 11.75 -13.05
CA THR A 38 -4.17 12.85 -13.37
C THR A 38 -5.58 12.45 -12.99
N GLN A 39 -6.23 13.25 -12.17
CA GLN A 39 -7.66 13.08 -11.90
C GLN A 39 -8.43 13.27 -13.20
N ILE A 40 -9.18 12.24 -13.60
CA ILE A 40 -10.09 12.32 -14.74
C ILE A 40 -11.48 12.57 -14.15
N PHE A 41 -11.88 13.83 -14.12
CA PHE A 41 -13.23 14.28 -13.78
C PHE A 41 -13.77 15.10 -14.96
N PRO A 42 -15.08 15.11 -15.22
CA PRO A 42 -15.70 16.23 -15.93
C PRO A 42 -15.59 17.54 -15.13
#